data_AF-I4H4L1-F1
#
_entry.id   AF-I4H4L1-F1
#
_cell.length_a   1.000
_cell.length_b   1.000
_cell.length_c   1.000
_cell.angle_alpha   90.00
_cell.angle_beta   90.00
_cell.angle_gamma   90.00
#
_symmetry.space_group_name_H-M   'P 1'
#
loop_
_entity.id
_entity.type
_entity.pdbx_description
1 polymer ?
#
loop_
_entity_poly.entity_id
_entity_poly.type
_entity_poly.pdbx_seq_one_letter_code
_entity_poly.pdbx_strand_id
1 'polypeptide(L)'
;MSLMNTPAKFQVTSPPFRWDEAGGIRIGSSRVTLDSILASYHNGSTPEEIAIQFSVLRLEDIYSAIAYYLNHRQEIDSYLEQRDQQAQQLRQQLTQKHNLVDLRQRLLARYQ
;
A
#
# COMPACT_ATOMS: atom_id res chain seq x y z
N MET A 1 49.95 -9.56 21.30
CA MET A 1 48.52 -9.18 21.45
C MET A 1 48.12 -8.38 20.23
N SER A 2 47.40 -8.98 19.28
CA SER A 2 46.91 -8.27 18.08
C SER A 2 45.42 -8.06 18.22
N LEU A 3 44.99 -6.81 18.39
CA LEU A 3 43.59 -6.42 18.41
C LEU A 3 43.10 -6.36 16.96
N MET A 4 42.44 -7.43 16.49
CA MET A 4 41.74 -7.42 15.22
C MET A 4 40.49 -6.55 15.35
N ASN A 5 40.58 -5.30 14.90
CA ASN A 5 39.44 -4.39 14.79
C ASN A 5 38.56 -4.89 13.63
N THR A 6 37.58 -5.74 13.93
CA THR A 6 36.62 -6.22 12.94
C THR A 6 35.70 -5.04 12.59
N PRO A 7 35.63 -4.59 11.33
CA PRO A 7 34.72 -3.51 10.97
C PRO A 7 33.28 -3.95 11.26
N ALA A 8 32.50 -3.05 11.87
CA ALA A 8 31.10 -3.30 12.16
C ALA A 8 30.37 -3.73 10.87
N LYS A 9 29.62 -4.83 10.93
CA LYS A 9 28.80 -5.30 9.81
C LYS A 9 27.60 -4.38 9.62
N PHE A 10 27.70 -3.47 8.66
CA PHE A 10 26.56 -2.70 8.18
C PHE A 10 25.73 -3.54 7.19
N GLN A 11 24.41 -3.53 7.34
CA GLN A 11 23.49 -4.20 6.42
C GLN A 11 22.74 -3.14 5.62
N VAL A 12 22.68 -3.31 4.30
CA VAL A 12 21.84 -2.49 3.45
C VAL A 12 20.41 -2.98 3.62
N THR A 13 19.54 -2.12 4.15
CA THR A 13 18.12 -2.44 4.32
C THR A 13 17.38 -2.07 3.05
N SER A 14 16.87 -3.06 2.33
CA SER A 14 15.88 -2.83 1.27
C SER A 14 14.52 -2.46 1.89
N PRO A 15 13.67 -1.71 1.18
CA PRO A 15 12.30 -1.47 1.64
C PRO A 15 11.62 -2.81 1.92
N PRO A 16 10.87 -2.93 3.03
CA PRO A 16 10.32 -4.20 3.45
C PRO A 16 9.05 -4.55 2.66
N PHE A 17 9.17 -4.64 1.34
CA PHE A 17 8.06 -4.92 0.44
C PHE A 17 7.70 -6.39 0.45
N ARG A 18 6.41 -6.68 0.60
CA ARG A 18 5.86 -8.02 0.58
C ARG A 18 4.62 -8.06 -0.30
N TRP A 19 4.65 -8.88 -1.35
CA TRP A 19 3.47 -9.15 -2.16
C TRP A 19 2.41 -9.91 -1.36
N ASP A 20 1.16 -9.52 -1.51
CA ASP A 20 0.03 -10.28 -1.02
C ASP A 20 -0.64 -11.11 -2.12
N GLU A 21 -1.60 -11.96 -1.72
CA GLU A 21 -2.32 -12.87 -2.62
C GLU A 21 -3.13 -12.12 -3.70
N ALA A 22 -3.44 -10.85 -3.48
CA ALA A 22 -4.17 -9.99 -4.40
C ALA A 22 -3.23 -9.14 -5.27
N GLY A 23 -1.92 -9.45 -5.28
CA GLY A 23 -0.92 -8.73 -6.07
C GLY A 23 -0.69 -7.30 -5.58
N GLY A 24 -0.97 -7.00 -4.31
CA GLY A 24 -0.65 -5.72 -3.68
C GLY A 24 0.65 -5.78 -2.90
N ILE A 25 1.38 -4.67 -2.86
CA ILE A 25 2.61 -4.55 -2.07
C ILE A 25 2.26 -4.06 -0.66
N ARG A 26 2.63 -4.85 0.35
CA ARG A 26 2.53 -4.53 1.78
C ARG A 26 3.89 -4.12 2.36
N ILE A 27 3.85 -3.32 3.42
CA ILE A 27 5.05 -2.81 4.09
C ILE A 27 5.28 -3.58 5.40
N GLY A 28 6.47 -4.17 5.52
CA GLY A 28 6.87 -4.97 6.68
C GLY A 28 5.95 -6.17 6.90
N SER A 29 5.68 -6.44 8.18
CA SER A 29 4.68 -7.43 8.61
C SER A 29 3.25 -6.86 8.64
N SER A 30 3.07 -5.58 8.30
CA SER A 30 1.79 -4.90 8.43
C SER A 30 0.81 -5.24 7.30
N ARG A 31 -0.43 -4.77 7.47
CA ARG A 31 -1.45 -4.75 6.42
C ARG A 31 -1.50 -3.44 5.63
N VAL A 32 -0.62 -2.48 5.93
CA VAL A 32 -0.56 -1.22 5.20
C VAL A 32 0.09 -1.47 3.84
N THR A 33 -0.54 -0.95 2.77
CA THR A 33 -0.04 -1.10 1.40
C THR A 33 0.87 0.05 1.00
N LEU A 34 1.74 -0.19 0.03
CA LEU A 34 2.52 0.85 -0.61
C LEU A 34 1.61 1.93 -1.21
N ASP A 35 0.50 1.51 -1.83
CA ASP A 35 -0.54 2.37 -2.41
C ASP A 35 -1.04 3.42 -1.39
N SER A 36 -1.31 3.02 -0.14
CA SER A 36 -1.77 3.93 0.91
C SER A 36 -0.69 4.90 1.37
N ILE A 37 0.57 4.47 1.49
CA ILE A 37 1.68 5.36 1.83
C ILE A 37 1.87 6.41 0.74
N LEU A 38 1.89 5.98 -0.52
CA LEU A 38 2.11 6.88 -1.65
C LEU A 38 0.94 7.84 -1.84
N ALA A 39 -0.30 7.40 -1.62
CA ALA A 39 -1.45 8.30 -1.61
C ALA A 39 -1.28 9.43 -0.57
N SER A 40 -0.90 9.12 0.67
CA SER A 40 -0.66 10.15 1.70
C SER A 40 0.52 11.06 1.33
N TYR A 41 1.61 10.49 0.79
CA TYR A 41 2.78 11.26 0.34
C TYR A 41 2.42 12.24 -0.79
N HIS A 42 1.65 11.78 -1.79
CA HIS A 42 1.18 12.63 -2.89
C HIS A 42 0.21 13.71 -2.43
N ASN A 43 -0.53 13.49 -1.34
CA ASN A 43 -1.36 14.50 -0.69
C ASN A 43 -0.55 15.51 0.15
N GLY A 44 0.78 15.43 0.13
CA GLY A 44 1.68 16.35 0.80
C GLY A 44 2.05 15.98 2.23
N SER A 45 1.64 14.81 2.72
CA SER A 45 2.07 14.34 4.04
C SER A 45 3.56 14.02 4.06
N THR A 46 4.25 14.45 5.11
CA THR A 46 5.63 14.04 5.37
C THR A 46 5.71 12.58 5.82
N PRO A 47 6.87 11.90 5.69
CA PRO A 47 7.05 10.55 6.21
C PRO A 47 6.69 10.40 7.70
N GLU A 48 6.96 11.42 8.50
CA GLU A 48 6.63 11.48 9.93
C GLU A 48 5.12 11.60 10.17
N GLU A 49 4.42 12.43 9.38
CA GLU A 49 2.96 12.50 9.43
C GLU A 49 2.31 11.18 8.99
N ILE A 50 2.89 10.52 7.98
CA ILE A 50 2.46 9.19 7.53
C ILE A 50 2.68 8.16 8.65
N ALA A 51 3.77 8.25 9.42
CA ALA A 51 4.01 7.38 10.58
C ALA A 51 2.94 7.56 11.67
N ILE A 52 2.44 8.79 11.86
CA ILE A 52 1.32 9.07 12.76
C ILE A 52 0.03 8.43 12.23
N GLN A 53 -0.24 8.55 10.92
CA GLN A 53 -1.42 7.96 10.27
C GLN A 53 -1.40 6.42 10.33
N PHE A 54 -0.22 5.82 10.21
CA PHE A 54 0.00 4.37 10.21
C PHE A 54 0.93 3.95 11.34
N SER A 55 0.48 4.11 12.59
CA SER A 55 1.29 3.86 13.81
C SER A 55 1.82 2.44 13.97
N VAL A 56 1.35 1.48 13.16
CA VAL A 56 1.88 0.11 13.09
C VAL A 56 3.16 -0.01 12.25
N LEU A 57 3.50 1.03 11.48
CA LEU A 57 4.70 1.09 10.67
C LEU A 57 5.82 1.79 11.44
N ARG A 58 7.04 1.31 11.19
CA ARG A 58 8.24 1.98 11.68
C ARG A 58 8.61 3.09 10.71
N LEU A 59 9.11 4.20 11.24
CA LEU A 59 9.43 5.38 10.44
C LEU A 59 10.48 5.05 9.35
N GLU A 60 11.46 4.21 9.65
CA GLU A 60 12.47 3.77 8.69
C GLU A 60 11.89 3.00 7.50
N ASP A 61 10.80 2.25 7.70
CA ASP A 61 10.14 1.48 6.64
C ASP A 61 9.42 2.43 5.67
N ILE A 62 8.83 3.51 6.20
CA ILE A 62 8.15 4.55 5.42
C ILE A 62 9.16 5.33 4.58
N TYR A 63 10.26 5.80 5.19
CA TYR A 63 11.33 6.45 4.44
C TYR A 63 11.91 5.54 3.36
N SER A 64 12.15 4.27 3.68
CA SER A 64 12.69 3.31 2.71
C SER A 64 11.73 3.11 1.53
N ALA A 65 10.43 2.98 1.80
CA ALA A 65 9.41 2.86 0.77
C ALA A 65 9.35 4.09 -0.14
N ILE A 66 9.35 5.29 0.43
CA ILE A 66 9.32 6.55 -0.32
C ILE A 66 10.61 6.75 -1.12
N ALA A 67 11.77 6.48 -0.53
CA ALA A 67 13.05 6.56 -1.23
C ALA A 67 13.11 5.60 -2.43
N TYR A 68 12.59 4.38 -2.27
CA TYR A 68 12.49 3.43 -3.37
C TYR A 68 11.55 3.94 -4.47
N TYR A 69 10.38 4.45 -4.09
CA TYR A 69 9.44 5.05 -5.04
C TYR A 69 10.09 6.17 -5.85
N LEU A 70 10.79 7.10 -5.19
CA LEU A 70 11.45 8.21 -5.87
C LEU A 70 12.54 7.75 -6.86
N ASN A 71 13.20 6.62 -6.58
CA ASN A 71 14.22 6.05 -7.47
C ASN A 71 13.61 5.17 -8.60
N HIS A 72 12.40 4.63 -8.42
CA HIS A 72 11.75 3.69 -9.35
C HIS A 72 10.36 4.16 -9.77
N ARG A 73 10.18 5.48 -9.89
CA ARG A 73 8.87 6.11 -10.02
C ARG A 73 8.03 5.54 -11.16
N GLN A 74 8.63 5.38 -12.34
CA GLN A 74 7.94 4.86 -13.52
C GLN A 74 7.40 3.42 -13.31
N GLU A 75 8.18 2.56 -12.66
CA GLU A 75 7.79 1.17 -12.40
C GLU A 75 6.63 1.11 -11.41
N ILE A 76 6.74 1.89 -10.32
CA ILE A 76 5.69 1.92 -9.28
C ILE A 76 4.42 2.62 -9.78
N ASP A 77 4.53 3.72 -10.52
CA ASP A 77 3.38 4.40 -11.11
C ASP A 77 2.64 3.43 -12.06
N SER A 78 3.37 2.65 -12.87
CA SER A 78 2.76 1.62 -13.74
C SER A 78 2.05 0.52 -12.95
N TYR A 79 2.63 0.06 -11.84
CA TYR A 79 1.99 -0.89 -10.93
C TYR A 79 0.70 -0.33 -10.31
N LEU A 80 0.71 0.94 -9.87
CA LEU A 80 -0.46 1.60 -9.29
C LEU A 80 -1.59 1.76 -10.30
N GLU A 81 -1.27 2.16 -11.53
CA GLU A 81 -2.24 2.28 -12.62
C GLU A 81 -2.92 0.94 -12.94
N GLN A 82 -2.15 -0.15 -13.02
CA GLN A 82 -2.68 -1.48 -13.25
C GLN A 82 -3.64 -1.91 -12.14
N ARG A 83 -3.32 -1.62 -10.87
CA ARG A 83 -4.20 -1.93 -9.73
C ARG A 83 -5.48 -1.13 -9.75
N ASP A 84 -5.41 0.16 -10.08
CA ASP A 84 -6.58 1.00 -10.20
C ASP A 84 -7.53 0.50 -11.29
N GLN A 85 -7.00 0.10 -12.44
CA GLN A 85 -7.78 -0.50 -13.53
C GLN A 85 -8.46 -1.80 -13.08
N GLN A 86 -7.74 -2.70 -12.42
CA GLN A 86 -8.30 -3.95 -11.89
C GLN A 86 -9.40 -3.68 -10.86
N ALA A 87 -9.19 -2.74 -9.94
CA ALA A 87 -10.16 -2.35 -8.94
C ALA A 87 -11.41 -1.71 -9.58
N GLN A 88 -11.26 -0.92 -10.64
CA GLN A 88 -12.37 -0.35 -11.39
C GLN A 88 -13.17 -1.43 -12.14
N GLN A 89 -12.50 -2.36 -12.83
CA GLN A 89 -13.14 -3.48 -13.52
C GLN A 89 -13.94 -4.35 -12.55
N LEU A 90 -13.36 -4.70 -11.40
CA LEU A 90 -14.04 -5.49 -10.37
C LEU A 90 -15.28 -4.74 -9.85
N ARG A 91 -15.17 -3.43 -9.58
CA ARG A 91 -16.30 -2.59 -9.15
C ARG A 91 -17.42 -2.56 -10.20
N GLN A 92 -17.09 -2.43 -11.48
CA GLN A 92 -18.07 -2.47 -12.57
C GLN A 92 -18.78 -3.82 -12.65
N GLN A 93 -18.03 -4.93 -12.59
CA GLN A 93 -18.59 -6.28 -12.61
C GLN A 93 -19.51 -6.54 -11.42
N LEU A 94 -19.10 -6.11 -10.21
CA LEU A 94 -19.93 -6.23 -9.01
C LEU A 94 -21.19 -5.38 -9.09
N THR A 95 -21.10 -4.16 -9.63
CA THR A 95 -22.27 -3.28 -9.82
C THR A 95 -23.26 -3.85 -10.86
N GLN A 96 -22.75 -4.47 -11.93
CA GLN A 96 -23.58 -5.14 -12.93
C GLN A 96 -24.23 -6.43 -12.39
N LYS A 97 -23.51 -7.23 -11.61
CA LYS A 97 -24.02 -8.48 -11.02
C LYS A 97 -24.96 -8.24 -9.84
N HIS A 98 -24.65 -7.25 -9.00
CA HIS A 98 -25.47 -6.82 -7.89
C HIS A 98 -26.21 -5.55 -8.29
N ASN A 99 -27.26 -5.71 -9.11
CA ASN A 99 -28.15 -4.62 -9.46
C ASN A 99 -28.88 -4.14 -8.19
N LEU A 100 -28.24 -3.27 -7.40
CA LEU A 100 -28.74 -2.76 -6.11
C LEU A 100 -30.07 -2.02 -6.24
N VAL A 101 -30.44 -1.65 -7.48
CA VAL A 101 -31.76 -1.14 -7.86
C VAL A 101 -32.86 -2.11 -7.41
N ASP A 102 -32.67 -3.41 -7.66
CA ASP A 102 -33.60 -4.47 -7.26
C ASP A 102 -33.57 -4.72 -5.75
N LEU A 103 -32.40 -4.60 -5.12
CA LEU A 103 -32.26 -4.82 -3.68
C LEU A 103 -33.04 -3.77 -2.89
N ARG A 104 -32.96 -2.50 -3.28
CA ARG A 104 -33.74 -1.42 -2.65
C ARG A 104 -35.24 -1.66 -2.80
N GLN A 105 -35.71 -2.05 -3.99
CA GLN A 105 -37.12 -2.38 -4.22
C GLN A 105 -37.58 -3.57 -3.38
N ARG A 106 -36.78 -4.65 -3.30
CA ARG A 106 -37.07 -5.83 -2.47
C ARG A 106 -37.10 -5.51 -0.98
N LEU A 107 -36.22 -4.65 -0.50
CA LEU A 107 -36.21 -4.22 0.90
C LEU A 107 -37.45 -3.38 1.25
N LEU A 108 -37.87 -2.47 0.36
CA LEU A 108 -39.09 -1.67 0.55
C LEU A 108 -40.36 -2.52 0.53
N ALA A 109 -40.43 -3.52 -0.35
CA ALA A 109 -41.57 -4.44 -0.43
C ALA A 109 -41.70 -5.38 0.79
N ARG A 110 -40.67 -5.47 1.65
CA ARG A 110 -40.69 -6.30 2.86
C ARG A 110 -41.21 -5.56 4.10
N TYR A 111 -41.38 -4.25 4.01
CA TYR A 111 -41.90 -3.38 5.07
C TYR A 111 -43.36 -2.93 4.84
N GLN A 112 -44.03 -3.46 3.81
CA GLN A 112 -45.47 -3.35 3.57
C GLN A 112 -46.16 -4.68 3.90
#